data_AF-A0A2A6CVZ6-F1
#
_entry.id   AF-A0A2A6CVZ6-F1
#
_cell.length_a   1.000
_cell.length_b   1.000
_cell.length_c   1.000
_cell.angle_alpha   90.00
_cell.angle_beta   90.00
_cell.angle_gamma   90.00
#
_symmetry.space_group_name_H-M   'P 1'
#
loop_
_entity.id
_entity.type
_entity.pdbx_description
1 polymer ?
#
loop_
_entity_poly.entity_id
_entity_poly.type
_entity_poly.pdbx_seq_one_letter_code
_entity_poly.pdbx_strand_id
1 'polypeptide(L)'
;MCAVLATLLLIILPHAAFGDSGCFWLGTAPVCKPDPCPAGTTEVAQSRKTQTRFADFGGGCWYWYSKRLCCNNDVVHDDPYRQCSLCAGCKYGTCPAGQLFLFDQIIEDHVYAPLCCIDGALAIN
;
A
#
# COMPACT_ATOMS: atom_id res chain seq x y z
N MET A 1 -25.42 -39.74 -25.75
CA MET A 1 -24.54 -38.99 -26.67
C MET A 1 -24.00 -37.80 -25.92
N CYS A 2 -22.68 -37.65 -25.91
CA CYS A 2 -21.89 -36.81 -25.00
C CYS A 2 -21.97 -35.31 -25.29
N ALA A 3 -21.95 -34.56 -24.18
CA ALA A 3 -21.19 -33.33 -23.91
C ALA A 3 -21.46 -32.08 -24.77
N VAL A 4 -22.24 -31.16 -24.17
CA VAL A 4 -22.19 -29.72 -24.43
C VAL A 4 -20.90 -29.18 -23.79
N LEU A 5 -19.90 -28.81 -24.59
CA LEU A 5 -18.73 -28.05 -24.12
C LEU A 5 -18.94 -26.57 -24.49
N ALA A 6 -19.54 -25.82 -23.57
CA ALA A 6 -19.46 -24.36 -23.58
C ALA A 6 -18.19 -23.96 -22.81
N THR A 7 -17.12 -23.66 -23.55
CA THR A 7 -15.87 -23.14 -22.98
C THR A 7 -16.07 -21.69 -22.53
N LEU A 8 -16.42 -21.51 -21.26
CA LEU A 8 -16.30 -20.24 -20.55
C LEU A 8 -14.81 -19.90 -20.41
N LEU A 9 -14.33 -18.97 -21.22
CA LEU A 9 -13.05 -18.29 -21.02
C LEU A 9 -13.18 -17.37 -19.80
N LEU A 10 -12.84 -17.91 -18.63
CA LEU A 10 -12.68 -17.14 -17.39
C LEU A 10 -11.51 -16.18 -17.55
N ILE A 11 -11.82 -14.89 -17.63
CA ILE A 11 -10.87 -13.80 -17.57
C ILE A 11 -10.21 -13.86 -16.20
N ILE A 12 -8.95 -14.30 -16.16
CA ILE A 12 -8.13 -14.27 -14.95
C ILE A 12 -7.66 -12.81 -14.77
N LEU A 13 -8.54 -11.95 -14.27
CA LEU A 13 -8.07 -10.69 -13.70
C LEU A 13 -7.21 -11.06 -12.48
N PRO A 14 -5.96 -10.56 -12.39
CA PRO A 14 -5.25 -10.61 -11.12
C PRO A 14 -6.05 -9.71 -10.19
N HIS A 15 -6.88 -10.34 -9.36
CA HIS A 15 -7.54 -9.65 -8.27
C HIS A 15 -6.40 -9.21 -7.37
N ALA A 16 -6.07 -7.92 -7.40
CA ALA A 16 -5.45 -7.30 -6.24
C ALA A 16 -6.39 -7.64 -5.09
N ALA A 17 -6.01 -8.62 -4.28
CA ALA A 17 -6.76 -8.98 -3.10
C ALA A 17 -6.57 -7.80 -2.14
N PHE A 18 -7.54 -6.90 -2.15
CA PHE A 18 -7.59 -5.81 -1.19
C PHE A 18 -7.70 -6.44 0.20
N GLY A 19 -6.87 -5.99 1.15
CA GLY A 19 -7.12 -6.27 2.56
C GLY A 19 -8.46 -5.64 2.96
N ASP A 20 -9.03 -6.07 4.10
CA ASP A 20 -10.31 -5.55 4.60
C ASP A 20 -10.33 -4.01 4.78
N SER A 21 -9.17 -3.36 4.79
CA SER A 21 -9.00 -1.90 4.83
C SER A 21 -8.90 -1.21 3.45
N GLY A 22 -9.10 -1.91 2.33
CA GLY A 22 -8.98 -1.34 0.98
C GLY A 22 -7.56 -0.95 0.55
N CYS A 23 -6.55 -1.47 1.26
CA CYS A 23 -5.13 -1.30 0.95
C CYS A 23 -4.49 -2.63 0.52
N PHE A 24 -3.39 -2.57 -0.24
CA PHE A 24 -2.57 -3.72 -0.62
C PHE A 24 -1.10 -3.35 -0.84
N TRP A 25 -0.20 -4.30 -0.58
CA TRP A 25 1.23 -4.15 -0.86
C TRP A 25 1.55 -4.57 -2.31
N LEU A 26 1.99 -3.62 -3.12
CA LEU A 26 2.39 -3.83 -4.51
C LEU A 26 3.88 -4.21 -4.60
N GLY A 27 4.16 -5.28 -5.35
CA GLY A 27 5.50 -5.81 -5.61
C GLY A 27 5.65 -7.26 -5.14
N THR A 28 6.49 -8.05 -5.80
CA THR A 28 6.62 -9.49 -5.56
C THR A 28 7.93 -9.83 -4.88
N ALA A 29 7.87 -10.59 -3.79
CA ALA A 29 9.06 -11.11 -3.13
C ALA A 29 9.66 -12.27 -3.97
N PRO A 30 10.99 -12.46 -4.00
CA PRO A 30 11.98 -11.82 -3.13
C PRO A 30 12.63 -10.51 -3.66
N VAL A 31 12.33 -9.95 -4.84
CA VAL A 31 13.02 -8.74 -5.35
C VAL A 31 12.02 -7.66 -5.77
N CYS A 32 11.99 -6.50 -5.11
CA CYS A 32 10.88 -5.54 -5.23
C CYS A 32 11.29 -4.13 -5.70
N LYS A 33 10.77 -3.70 -6.84
CA LYS A 33 10.75 -2.30 -7.26
C LYS A 33 9.48 -2.13 -8.08
N PRO A 34 8.32 -2.00 -7.42
CA PRO A 34 7.04 -2.01 -8.11
C PRO A 34 6.88 -0.78 -9.01
N ASP A 35 6.00 -0.90 -10.01
CA ASP A 35 5.46 0.24 -10.75
C ASP A 35 4.66 1.18 -9.84
N PRO A 36 4.35 2.41 -10.29
CA PRO A 36 3.46 3.30 -9.56
C PRO A 36 2.14 2.61 -9.19
N CYS A 37 1.51 3.07 -8.10
CA CYS A 37 0.20 2.55 -7.72
C CYS A 37 -0.80 2.67 -8.89
N PRO A 38 -1.63 1.64 -9.15
CA PRO A 38 -2.57 1.65 -10.26
C PRO A 38 -3.61 2.76 -10.12
N ALA A 39 -4.26 3.12 -11.24
CA ALA A 39 -5.31 4.12 -11.24
C ALA A 39 -6.42 3.80 -10.21
N GLY A 40 -6.87 4.82 -9.50
CA GLY A 40 -7.85 4.68 -8.41
C GLY A 40 -7.24 4.40 -7.03
N THR A 41 -5.90 4.31 -6.94
CA THR A 41 -5.19 4.09 -5.68
C THR A 41 -4.08 5.11 -5.46
N THR A 42 -3.72 5.35 -4.21
CA THR A 42 -2.68 6.29 -3.78
C THR A 42 -1.58 5.55 -3.01
N GLU A 43 -0.32 5.89 -3.29
CA GLU A 43 0.83 5.40 -2.54
C GLU A 43 0.89 6.07 -1.16
N VAL A 44 0.84 5.27 -0.10
CA VAL A 44 0.83 5.77 1.28
C VAL A 44 2.06 5.39 2.10
N ALA A 45 2.85 4.43 1.64
CA ALA A 45 4.10 4.03 2.29
C ALA A 45 4.95 3.13 1.39
N GLN A 46 6.22 2.97 1.74
CA GLN A 46 7.08 1.90 1.21
C GLN A 46 7.70 1.09 2.35
N SER A 47 7.88 -0.21 2.13
CA SER A 47 8.63 -1.04 3.08
C SER A 47 9.27 -2.24 2.39
N ARG A 48 10.40 -2.69 2.90
CA ARG A 48 11.07 -3.92 2.49
C ARG A 48 10.46 -5.16 3.14
N LYS A 49 9.97 -5.02 4.37
CA LYS A 49 9.35 -6.05 5.19
C LYS A 49 8.60 -5.33 6.30
N THR A 50 7.33 -5.63 6.51
CA THR A 50 6.58 -5.05 7.64
C THR A 50 5.40 -5.93 8.00
N GLN A 51 4.86 -5.75 9.20
CA GLN A 51 3.56 -6.26 9.61
C GLN A 51 2.64 -5.09 9.87
N THR A 52 1.54 -5.03 9.13
CA THR A 52 0.55 -3.95 9.24
C THR A 52 -0.85 -4.55 9.33
N ARG A 53 -1.77 -3.86 10.01
CA ARG A 53 -3.19 -4.24 10.04
C ARG A 53 -3.94 -3.97 8.73
N PHE A 54 -3.33 -3.22 7.81
CA PHE A 54 -4.00 -2.71 6.62
C PHE A 54 -3.98 -3.73 5.47
N ALA A 55 -2.83 -4.38 5.27
CA ALA A 55 -2.69 -5.44 4.29
C ALA A 55 -1.62 -6.43 4.74
N ASP A 56 -1.83 -7.70 4.40
CA ASP A 56 -0.78 -8.71 4.51
C ASP A 56 0.39 -8.34 3.58
N PHE A 57 1.59 -8.33 4.14
CA PHE A 57 2.81 -8.03 3.41
C PHE A 57 3.32 -9.25 2.63
N GLY A 58 3.02 -10.46 3.12
CA GLY A 58 3.62 -11.69 2.64
C GLY A 58 5.14 -11.71 2.81
N GLY A 59 5.87 -12.02 1.73
CA GLY A 59 7.33 -12.15 1.75
C GLY A 59 8.10 -10.82 1.71
N GLY A 60 9.24 -10.78 2.40
CA GLY A 60 10.22 -9.68 2.37
C GLY A 60 10.90 -9.47 1.01
N CYS A 61 11.30 -8.24 0.73
CA CYS A 61 12.09 -7.86 -0.43
C CYS A 61 13.61 -7.94 -0.17
N TRP A 62 14.40 -8.03 -1.24
CA TRP A 62 15.86 -7.88 -1.20
C TRP A 62 16.27 -6.53 -0.63
N TYR A 63 17.53 -6.43 -0.18
CA TYR A 63 18.03 -5.32 0.63
C TYR A 63 17.79 -3.92 0.03
N TRP A 64 17.91 -3.79 -1.29
CA TRP A 64 17.84 -2.51 -2.01
C TRP A 64 16.45 -2.14 -2.51
N TYR A 65 15.43 -2.87 -2.07
CA TYR A 65 14.16 -3.01 -2.77
C TYR A 65 13.00 -2.98 -1.77
N SER A 66 11.88 -2.38 -2.17
CA SER A 66 10.70 -2.16 -1.33
C SER A 66 9.41 -2.49 -2.09
N LYS A 67 8.36 -2.83 -1.35
CA LYS A 67 6.98 -2.77 -1.82
C LYS A 67 6.41 -1.38 -1.59
N ARG A 68 5.38 -1.03 -2.35
CA ARG A 68 4.55 0.16 -2.15
C ARG A 68 3.23 -0.25 -1.53
N LEU A 69 2.79 0.44 -0.49
CA LEU A 69 1.43 0.29 0.02
C LEU A 69 0.52 1.21 -0.82
N CYS A 70 -0.41 0.62 -1.55
CA CYS A 70 -1.41 1.32 -2.33
C CYS A 70 -2.76 1.16 -1.64
N CYS A 71 -3.46 2.26 -1.38
CA CYS A 71 -4.81 2.26 -0.82
C CYS A 71 -5.78 2.88 -1.82
N ASN A 72 -7.02 2.40 -1.86
CA ASN A 72 -8.07 3.00 -2.67
C ASN A 72 -8.26 4.48 -2.31
N ASN A 73 -8.49 5.32 -3.30
CA ASN A 73 -8.75 6.74 -3.08
C ASN A 73 -10.02 6.96 -2.25
N ASP A 74 -10.99 6.05 -2.35
CA ASP A 74 -12.20 6.04 -1.51
C ASP A 74 -11.93 5.59 -0.07
N VAL A 75 -10.73 5.13 0.24
CA VAL A 75 -10.31 4.85 1.62
C VAL A 75 -9.43 5.97 2.13
N VAL A 76 -8.59 6.55 1.27
CA VAL A 76 -7.78 7.75 1.54
C VAL A 76 -8.69 8.99 1.37
N HIS A 77 -9.63 9.14 2.28
CA HIS A 77 -10.78 10.03 2.09
C HIS A 77 -10.49 11.53 2.26
N ASP A 78 -9.39 11.92 2.90
CA ASP A 78 -9.31 13.25 3.54
C ASP A 78 -8.13 14.14 3.17
N ASP A 79 -7.48 13.92 2.02
CA ASP A 79 -6.52 14.90 1.49
C ASP A 79 -7.00 15.71 0.27
N PRO A 80 -8.18 16.37 0.32
CA PRO A 80 -8.66 17.19 -0.80
C PRO A 80 -7.74 18.38 -1.10
N TYR A 81 -6.89 18.75 -0.13
CA TYR A 81 -5.98 19.90 -0.23
C TYR A 81 -4.53 19.51 -0.60
N ARG A 82 -4.23 18.22 -0.84
CA ARG A 82 -2.89 17.72 -1.18
C ARG A 82 -1.81 18.10 -0.15
N GLN A 83 -2.20 18.09 1.13
CA GLN A 83 -1.36 18.34 2.30
C GLN A 83 -0.59 17.10 2.74
N CYS A 84 -0.85 15.95 2.13
CA CYS A 84 -0.09 14.74 2.31
C CYS A 84 1.04 14.64 1.27
N SER A 85 2.23 14.25 1.72
CA SER A 85 3.35 13.97 0.83
C SER A 85 4.23 12.84 1.34
N LEU A 86 4.79 12.06 0.43
CA LEU A 86 5.75 11.02 0.76
C LEU A 86 7.02 11.67 1.29
N CYS A 87 7.34 11.44 2.57
CA CYS A 87 8.55 11.99 3.16
C CYS A 87 9.76 11.12 2.83
N ALA A 88 10.36 11.31 1.66
CA ALA A 88 11.51 10.51 1.18
C ALA A 88 12.74 10.52 2.12
N GLY A 89 12.89 11.57 2.95
CA GLY A 89 13.95 11.68 3.96
C GLY A 89 13.59 11.11 5.34
N CYS A 90 12.32 10.82 5.58
CA CYS A 90 11.85 10.27 6.84
C CYS A 90 12.17 8.78 6.92
N LYS A 91 12.96 8.40 7.93
CA LYS A 91 13.27 7.01 8.24
C LYS A 91 12.46 6.57 9.45
N TYR A 92 12.16 5.29 9.54
CA TYR A 92 11.50 4.65 10.69
C TYR A 92 10.04 5.06 10.92
N GLY A 93 9.31 5.42 9.85
CA GLY A 93 7.88 5.74 9.99
C GLY A 93 7.60 6.93 10.91
N THR A 94 8.49 7.91 10.96
CA THR A 94 8.26 9.17 11.70
C THR A 94 7.99 10.30 10.72
N CYS A 95 6.95 11.09 10.96
CA CYS A 95 6.66 12.29 10.19
C CYS A 95 7.26 13.53 10.86
N PRO A 96 7.49 14.63 10.11
CA PRO A 96 7.87 15.92 10.68
C PRO A 96 6.89 16.39 11.77
N ALA A 97 7.36 17.26 12.67
CA ALA A 97 6.53 17.77 13.77
C ALA A 97 5.24 18.42 13.24
N GLY A 98 4.10 18.06 13.84
CA GLY A 98 2.77 18.52 13.42
C GLY A 98 2.16 17.75 12.25
N GLN A 99 2.83 16.70 11.76
CA GLN A 99 2.29 15.77 10.77
C GLN A 99 2.07 14.40 11.38
N LEU A 100 0.96 13.75 11.02
CA LEU A 100 0.63 12.40 11.44
C LEU A 100 1.16 11.39 10.44
N PHE A 101 1.72 10.32 10.98
CA PHE A 101 1.92 9.07 10.26
C PHE A 101 0.73 8.16 10.54
N LEU A 102 0.03 7.71 9.51
CA LEU A 102 -1.14 6.83 9.62
C LEU A 102 -0.87 5.45 10.25
N PHE A 103 0.41 5.12 10.44
CA PHE A 103 0.82 3.78 10.84
C PHE A 103 1.69 3.80 12.10
N ASP A 104 1.21 4.51 13.12
CA ASP A 104 1.71 4.42 14.50
C ASP A 104 1.74 2.97 15.06
N GLN A 105 1.03 2.05 14.41
CA GLN A 105 0.98 0.62 14.72
C GLN A 105 1.79 -0.30 13.79
N ILE A 106 2.75 0.20 13.01
CA ILE A 106 3.67 -0.68 12.27
C ILE A 106 4.63 -1.38 13.23
N ILE A 107 4.50 -2.71 13.30
CA ILE A 107 5.37 -3.57 14.08
C ILE A 107 6.54 -3.98 13.18
N GLU A 108 7.59 -3.17 13.26
CA GLU A 108 8.97 -3.39 12.82
C GLU A 108 9.33 -3.54 11.32
N ASP A 109 10.58 -3.08 11.11
CA ASP A 109 11.48 -3.01 9.97
C ASP A 109 11.22 -1.97 8.86
N HIS A 110 12.05 -0.92 8.90
CA HIS A 110 12.31 0.10 7.89
C HIS A 110 11.17 0.43 6.91
N VAL A 111 10.14 1.10 7.41
CA VAL A 111 9.27 1.90 6.55
C VAL A 111 10.09 3.06 5.99
N TYR A 112 10.09 3.16 4.66
CA TYR A 112 10.70 4.24 3.91
C TYR A 112 9.60 5.10 3.31
N ALA A 113 9.88 6.40 3.18
CA ALA A 113 8.96 7.34 2.56
C ALA A 113 7.52 7.22 3.08
N PRO A 114 7.28 7.32 4.40
CA PRO A 114 5.92 7.36 4.92
C PRO A 114 5.14 8.53 4.29
N LEU A 115 3.87 8.32 3.96
CA LEU A 115 2.97 9.42 3.64
C LEU A 115 2.68 10.19 4.93
N CYS A 116 3.11 11.45 4.95
CA CYS A 116 2.96 12.34 6.08
C CYS A 116 1.95 13.42 5.74
N CYS A 117 0.98 13.62 6.62
CA CYS A 117 -0.12 14.54 6.42
C CYS A 117 -0.23 15.50 7.60
N ILE A 118 -0.73 16.71 7.36
CA ILE A 118 -1.20 17.57 8.44
C ILE A 118 -2.37 16.86 9.15
N ASP A 119 -2.47 17.02 10.47
CA ASP A 119 -3.55 16.44 11.27
C ASP A 119 -4.95 16.68 10.66
N GLY A 120 -5.81 15.66 10.68
CA GLY A 120 -7.14 15.68 10.06
C GLY A 120 -7.19 15.51 8.53
N ALA A 121 -6.05 15.43 7.83
CA ALA A 121 -6.01 15.25 6.36
C ALA A 121 -5.93 13.78 5.90
N LEU A 122 -6.03 12.80 6.81
CA LEU A 122 -6.10 11.39 6.43
C LEU A 122 -6.98 10.59 7.39
N ALA A 123 -8.07 10.07 6.85
CA ALA A 123 -8.83 8.96 7.43
C ALA A 123 -8.63 7.73 6.54
N ILE A 124 -8.42 6.56 7.15
CA ILE A 124 -8.54 5.24 6.51
C ILE A 124 -9.67 4.54 7.27
N ASN A 125 -10.79 4.26 6.59
CA ASN A 125 -11.91 3.50 7.13
C ASN A 125 -11.65 1.99 7.09
#